data_AF-A0A938SBK9-F1
#
_entry.id   AF-A0A938SBK9-F1
#
_cell.length_a   1.000
_cell.length_b   1.000
_cell.length_c   1.000
_cell.angle_alpha   90.00
_cell.angle_beta   90.00
_cell.angle_gamma   90.00
#
_symmetry.space_group_name_H-M   'P 1'
#
loop_
_entity.id
_entity.type
_entity.pdbx_description
1 polymer ?
#
loop_
_entity_poly.entity_id
_entity_poly.type
_entity_poly.pdbx_seq_one_letter_code
_entity_poly.pdbx_strand_id
1 'polypeptide(L)'
;MGTQAGRAINDDARAFRQRADRRYDMIMMYTVDSHTKLAATAGLRLDSYLYTVESFEQIRDHLAPGGVFVMNFNLSQESLPWARARLNAMLDKVFGPGSWRKEEAVGGYVHLVKPTSMDQAIRDALVPRDIALATDDWPQFYLRDRMIPGPY
;
A
#
# COMPACT_ATOMS: atom_id res chain seq x y z
N MET A 1 13.75 4.12 -36.44
CA MET A 1 12.57 4.76 -35.85
C MET A 1 12.38 4.18 -34.45
N GLY A 2 12.69 4.95 -33.40
CA GLY A 2 12.53 4.48 -32.03
C GLY A 2 11.08 4.59 -31.60
N THR A 3 10.45 3.47 -31.27
CA THR A 3 9.14 3.47 -30.60
C THR A 3 9.30 4.05 -29.21
N GLN A 4 8.67 5.20 -28.93
CA GLN A 4 8.53 5.66 -27.54
C GLN A 4 7.65 4.66 -26.79
N ALA A 5 8.26 3.91 -25.87
CA ALA A 5 7.58 2.89 -25.06
C ALA A 5 6.95 3.46 -23.77
N GLY A 6 6.60 4.75 -23.74
CA GLY A 6 6.11 5.43 -22.54
C GLY A 6 4.91 6.32 -22.81
N ARG A 7 3.87 6.19 -21.97
CA ARG A 7 2.72 7.11 -21.93
C ARG A 7 2.67 7.75 -20.56
N ALA A 8 2.89 9.06 -20.48
CA ALA A 8 2.68 9.83 -19.26
C ALA A 8 1.19 10.17 -19.11
N ILE A 9 0.67 10.07 -17.89
CA ILE A 9 -0.70 10.43 -17.53
C ILE A 9 -0.62 11.29 -16.28
N ASN A 10 -1.20 12.49 -16.33
CA ASN A 10 -1.28 13.41 -15.20
C ASN A 10 -2.70 13.36 -14.63
N ASP A 11 -2.90 12.55 -13.60
CA ASP A 11 -4.19 12.26 -12.98
C ASP A 11 -3.98 11.78 -11.53
N ASP A 12 -5.04 11.76 -10.73
CA ASP A 12 -5.01 11.05 -9.45
C ASP A 12 -4.91 9.54 -9.70
N ALA A 13 -4.00 8.87 -9.01
CA ALA A 13 -3.70 7.47 -9.27
C ALA A 13 -4.89 6.55 -8.97
N ARG A 14 -5.74 6.86 -7.98
CA ARG A 14 -6.94 6.08 -7.67
C ARG A 14 -8.04 6.36 -8.67
N ALA A 15 -8.29 7.62 -9.00
CA ALA A 15 -9.28 8.01 -10.00
C ALA A 15 -8.95 7.43 -11.39
N PHE A 16 -7.67 7.42 -11.76
CA PHE A 16 -7.20 6.76 -12.98
C PHE A 16 -7.51 5.26 -12.97
N ARG A 17 -7.15 4.55 -11.90
CA ARG A 17 -7.43 3.11 -11.77
C ARG A 17 -8.93 2.80 -11.80
N GLN A 18 -9.76 3.60 -11.14
CA GLN A 18 -11.21 3.39 -11.19
C GLN A 18 -11.79 3.45 -12.61
N ARG A 19 -11.16 4.19 -13.53
CA ARG A 19 -11.61 4.36 -14.92
C ARG A 19 -10.85 3.49 -15.92
N ALA A 20 -9.76 2.85 -15.53
CA ALA A 20 -8.91 2.10 -16.43
C ALA A 20 -9.43 0.67 -16.61
N ASP A 21 -9.61 0.24 -17.86
CA ASP A 21 -9.98 -1.17 -18.14
C ASP A 21 -8.75 -2.06 -18.36
N ARG A 22 -7.55 -1.49 -18.30
CA ARG A 22 -6.30 -2.17 -18.65
C ARG A 22 -5.68 -2.86 -17.43
N ARG A 23 -5.25 -4.11 -17.64
CA ARG A 23 -4.41 -4.84 -16.68
C ARG A 23 -2.92 -4.70 -16.99
N TYR A 24 -2.09 -4.81 -15.96
CA TYR A 24 -0.65 -4.62 -16.04
C TYR A 24 0.11 -5.82 -15.46
N ASP A 25 1.22 -6.19 -16.10
CA ASP A 25 2.15 -7.22 -15.60
C ASP A 25 2.98 -6.71 -14.41
N MET A 26 3.11 -5.39 -14.28
CA MET A 26 3.74 -4.75 -13.12
C MET A 26 3.04 -3.43 -12.79
N ILE A 27 2.70 -3.25 -11.52
CA ILE A 27 2.29 -1.95 -10.96
C ILE A 27 3.33 -1.54 -9.94
N MET A 28 3.89 -0.34 -10.07
CA MET A 28 4.85 0.19 -9.10
C MET A 28 4.28 1.44 -8.44
N MET A 29 4.17 1.42 -7.12
CA MET A 29 3.88 2.60 -6.31
C MET A 29 5.18 3.07 -5.65
N TYR A 30 5.73 4.17 -6.16
CA TYR A 30 6.92 4.79 -5.60
C TYR A 30 6.51 5.89 -4.61
N THR A 31 7.28 6.06 -3.52
CA THR A 31 6.92 6.88 -2.35
C THR A 31 6.20 8.17 -2.72
N VAL A 32 4.92 8.26 -2.34
CA VAL A 32 4.28 9.55 -2.12
C VAL A 32 4.73 10.09 -0.76
N ASP A 33 4.91 11.39 -0.65
CA ASP A 33 5.75 12.06 0.35
C ASP A 33 5.57 11.57 1.81
N SER A 34 6.59 10.91 2.35
CA SER A 34 6.60 10.42 3.73
C SER A 34 7.12 11.49 4.69
N HIS A 35 6.40 12.60 4.87
CA HIS A 35 6.74 13.58 5.91
C HIS A 35 5.93 13.31 7.18
N THR A 36 6.37 12.32 7.96
CA THR A 36 5.83 11.92 9.27
C THR A 36 5.57 13.10 10.22
N LYS A 37 6.35 14.20 10.10
CA LYS A 37 6.23 15.39 10.95
C LYS A 37 4.96 16.22 10.73
N LEU A 38 4.31 16.13 9.56
CA LEU A 38 3.05 16.85 9.29
C LEU A 38 1.80 15.98 9.54
N ALA A 39 1.97 14.66 9.73
CA ALA A 39 0.84 13.72 9.82
C ALA A 39 0.01 13.88 11.10
N ALA A 40 0.60 14.39 12.19
CA ALA A 40 -0.12 14.60 13.45
C ALA A 40 -1.02 15.84 13.46
N THR A 41 -0.81 16.80 12.54
CA THR A 41 -1.44 18.13 12.59
C THR A 41 -2.34 18.46 11.39
N ALA A 42 -2.30 17.68 10.30
CA ALA A 42 -3.13 17.90 9.12
C ALA A 42 -4.24 16.85 9.02
N GLY A 43 -5.46 17.21 9.42
CA GLY A 43 -6.65 16.41 9.20
C GLY A 43 -6.84 16.14 7.71
N LEU A 44 -6.80 14.86 7.32
CA LEU A 44 -7.10 14.34 6.00
C LEU A 44 -6.10 14.77 4.89
N ARG A 45 -5.01 14.02 4.76
CA ARG A 45 -4.14 14.12 3.57
C ARG A 45 -4.65 13.16 2.48
N LEU A 46 -4.74 13.65 1.25
CA LEU A 46 -5.16 12.85 0.08
C LEU A 46 -4.25 11.64 -0.16
N ASP A 47 -2.98 11.74 0.22
CA ASP A 47 -2.02 10.62 0.15
C ASP A 47 -2.42 9.42 1.01
N SER A 48 -3.19 9.61 2.08
CA SER A 48 -3.53 8.57 3.02
C SER A 48 -4.57 7.61 2.44
N TYR A 49 -5.35 8.10 1.47
CA TYR A 49 -6.24 7.28 0.64
C TYR A 49 -5.46 6.35 -0.30
N LEU A 50 -4.18 6.57 -0.57
CA LEU A 50 -3.37 5.61 -1.33
C LEU A 50 -3.04 4.35 -0.51
N TYR A 51 -3.12 4.44 0.82
CA TYR A 51 -2.76 3.39 1.78
C TYR A 51 -3.99 2.82 2.51
N THR A 52 -5.08 2.57 1.77
CA THR A 52 -6.29 1.89 2.27
C THR A 52 -6.41 0.48 1.69
N VAL A 53 -7.18 -0.37 2.37
CA VAL A 53 -7.54 -1.70 1.86
C VAL A 53 -8.11 -1.61 0.44
N GLU A 54 -9.04 -0.69 0.21
CA GLU A 54 -9.73 -0.50 -1.06
C GLU A 54 -8.76 -0.01 -2.16
N SER A 55 -7.76 0.82 -1.81
CA SER A 55 -6.70 1.22 -2.75
C SER A 55 -5.87 0.01 -3.22
N PHE A 56 -5.55 -0.90 -2.30
CA PHE A 56 -4.83 -2.13 -2.63
C PHE A 56 -5.69 -3.11 -3.42
N GLU A 57 -6.99 -3.21 -3.13
CA GLU A 57 -7.93 -4.02 -3.92
C GLU A 57 -7.98 -3.53 -5.37
N GLN A 58 -8.08 -2.21 -5.58
CA GLN A 58 -7.99 -1.64 -6.93
C GLN A 58 -6.68 -2.01 -7.63
N ILE A 59 -5.54 -1.98 -6.92
CA ILE A 59 -4.25 -2.39 -7.50
C ILE A 59 -4.29 -3.86 -7.91
N ARG A 60 -4.74 -4.75 -7.01
CA ARG A 60 -4.88 -6.19 -7.29
C ARG A 60 -5.75 -6.44 -8.52
N ASP A 61 -6.88 -5.75 -8.61
CA ASP A 61 -7.85 -5.95 -9.68
C ASP A 61 -7.32 -5.48 -11.04
N HIS A 62 -6.31 -4.60 -11.05
CA HIS A 62 -5.60 -4.13 -12.24
C HIS A 62 -4.33 -4.94 -12.57
N LEU A 63 -3.96 -5.93 -11.75
CA LEU A 63 -2.88 -6.85 -12.13
C LEU A 63 -3.38 -7.86 -13.17
N ALA A 64 -2.54 -8.13 -14.15
CA ALA A 64 -2.68 -9.30 -15.01
C ALA A 64 -2.46 -10.59 -14.19
N PRO A 65 -2.96 -11.76 -14.63
CA PRO A 65 -2.62 -13.03 -14.00
C PRO A 65 -1.10 -13.21 -13.88
N GLY A 66 -0.60 -13.35 -12.65
CA GLY A 66 0.84 -13.46 -12.36
C GLY A 66 1.62 -12.13 -12.35
N GLY A 67 0.96 -11.00 -12.56
CA GLY A 67 1.57 -9.67 -12.49
C GLY A 67 2.00 -9.28 -11.08
N VAL A 68 2.98 -8.39 -10.96
CA VAL A 68 3.62 -8.06 -9.67
C VAL A 68 3.27 -6.63 -9.25
N PHE A 69 2.92 -6.46 -7.97
CA PHE A 69 2.86 -5.15 -7.35
C PHE A 69 4.16 -4.87 -6.59
N VAL A 70 4.76 -3.70 -6.82
CA VAL A 70 5.96 -3.23 -6.13
C VAL A 70 5.63 -1.92 -5.43
N MET A 71 5.83 -1.85 -4.13
CA MET A 71 5.66 -0.62 -3.35
C MET A 71 7.00 -0.23 -2.75
N ASN A 72 7.47 0.99 -3.03
CA ASN A 72 8.52 1.61 -2.22
C ASN A 72 7.84 2.47 -1.14
N PHE A 73 8.11 2.17 0.12
CA PHE A 73 7.56 2.91 1.24
C PHE A 73 8.55 2.97 2.39
N ASN A 74 8.82 4.15 2.94
CA ASN A 74 9.85 4.29 3.96
C ASN A 74 9.24 4.21 5.37
N LEU A 75 9.05 2.99 5.89
CA LEU A 75 8.64 2.74 7.27
C LEU A 75 9.72 2.00 8.04
N SER A 76 10.55 2.74 8.80
CA SER A 76 11.50 2.10 9.69
C SER A 76 10.81 1.22 10.74
N GLN A 77 11.26 -0.04 10.87
CA GLN A 77 10.80 -0.94 11.95
C GLN A 77 10.97 -0.28 13.32
N GLU A 78 12.07 0.47 13.49
CA GLU A 78 12.41 1.15 14.73
C GLU A 78 11.53 2.37 15.02
N SER A 79 11.11 3.14 14.00
CA SER A 79 10.39 4.39 14.24
C SER A 79 8.87 4.26 14.16
N LEU A 80 8.34 3.31 13.36
CA LEU A 80 6.89 3.14 13.15
C LEU A 80 6.46 1.66 13.08
N PRO A 81 6.70 0.85 14.14
CA PRO A 81 6.41 -0.58 14.14
C PRO A 81 4.91 -0.89 13.93
N TRP A 82 4.01 -0.06 14.47
CA TRP A 82 2.56 -0.21 14.32
C TRP A 82 2.09 0.08 12.88
N ALA A 83 2.67 1.08 12.22
CA ALA A 83 2.29 1.45 10.85
C ALA A 83 2.72 0.36 9.87
N ARG A 84 3.90 -0.21 10.10
CA ARG A 84 4.40 -1.36 9.35
C ARG A 84 3.50 -2.58 9.54
N ALA A 85 3.14 -2.90 10.78
CA ALA A 85 2.26 -4.02 11.05
C ALA A 85 0.87 -3.83 10.41
N ARG A 86 0.33 -2.59 10.42
CA ARG A 86 -0.90 -2.23 9.69
C ARG A 86 -0.77 -2.41 8.18
N LEU A 87 0.30 -1.91 7.58
CA LEU A 87 0.55 -2.06 6.14
C LEU A 87 0.59 -3.53 5.74
N ASN A 88 1.35 -4.32 6.49
CA ASN A 88 1.45 -5.76 6.31
C ASN A 88 0.07 -6.45 6.40
N ALA A 89 -0.72 -6.11 7.43
CA ALA A 89 -2.06 -6.68 7.60
C ALA A 89 -3.00 -6.32 6.44
N MET A 90 -2.94 -5.10 5.91
CA MET A 90 -3.73 -4.70 4.74
C MET A 90 -3.30 -5.45 3.48
N LEU A 91 -1.99 -5.57 3.24
CA LEU A 91 -1.47 -6.31 2.08
C LEU A 91 -1.83 -7.80 2.16
N ASP A 92 -1.72 -8.42 3.34
CA ASP A 92 -2.12 -9.83 3.52
C ASP A 92 -3.62 -10.03 3.35
N LYS A 93 -4.44 -9.06 3.80
CA LYS A 93 -5.90 -9.09 3.56
C LYS A 93 -6.25 -9.07 2.07
N VAL A 94 -5.54 -8.29 1.26
CA VAL A 94 -5.89 -8.07 -0.16
C VAL A 94 -5.26 -9.10 -1.09
N PHE A 95 -3.98 -9.41 -0.89
CA PHE A 95 -3.20 -10.26 -1.79
C PHE A 95 -2.99 -11.68 -1.25
N GLY A 96 -3.44 -11.94 -0.01
CA GLY A 96 -3.27 -13.21 0.69
C GLY A 96 -1.98 -13.27 1.52
N PRO A 97 -1.97 -14.12 2.57
CA PRO A 97 -0.77 -14.38 3.37
C PRO A 97 0.26 -15.11 2.51
N GLY A 98 1.45 -14.52 2.33
CA GLY A 98 2.49 -15.07 1.44
C GLY A 98 2.95 -14.14 0.32
N SER A 99 2.62 -12.84 0.38
CA SER A 99 3.35 -11.84 -0.40
C SER A 99 4.86 -11.97 -0.13
N TRP A 100 5.65 -12.21 -1.17
CA TRP A 100 7.11 -12.32 -1.07
C TRP A 100 7.74 -10.96 -0.76
N ARG A 101 7.84 -10.64 0.52
CA ARG A 101 8.42 -9.37 0.98
C ARG A 101 9.94 -9.49 1.01
N LYS A 102 10.62 -8.73 0.15
CA LYS A 102 12.07 -8.55 0.24
C LYS A 102 12.36 -7.14 0.75
N GLU A 103 12.73 -7.04 2.02
CA GLU A 103 13.18 -5.80 2.64
C GLU A 103 14.65 -5.54 2.27
N GLU A 104 14.94 -4.43 1.61
CA GLU A 104 16.30 -3.95 1.39
C GLU A 104 16.55 -2.68 2.19
N ALA A 105 17.62 -2.68 2.99
CA ALA A 105 17.87 -1.71 4.06
C ALA A 105 18.50 -0.38 3.59
N VAL A 106 18.61 -0.11 2.29
CA VAL A 106 19.25 1.11 1.79
C VAL A 106 18.25 1.94 0.98
N GLY A 107 17.61 2.90 1.64
CA GLY A 107 16.86 3.99 1.00
C GLY A 107 15.34 3.86 0.93
N GLY A 108 14.73 2.76 1.37
CA GLY A 108 13.27 2.61 1.46
C GLY A 108 12.82 1.15 1.38
N TYR A 109 11.74 0.79 2.07
CA TYR A 109 11.26 -0.58 2.11
C TYR A 109 10.57 -0.90 0.78
N VAL A 110 10.95 -2.00 0.13
CA VAL A 110 10.29 -2.47 -1.09
C VAL A 110 9.39 -3.66 -0.75
N HIS A 111 8.07 -3.50 -0.86
CA HIS A 111 7.16 -4.64 -0.82
C HIS A 111 6.96 -5.15 -2.24
N LEU A 112 7.49 -6.35 -2.55
CA LEU A 112 7.08 -7.09 -3.73
C LEU A 112 5.90 -7.99 -3.36
N VAL A 113 4.85 -7.93 -4.17
CA VAL A 113 3.65 -8.72 -3.97
C VAL A 113 3.35 -9.43 -5.29
N LYS A 114 3.59 -10.74 -5.32
CA LYS A 114 3.19 -11.61 -6.42
C LYS A 114 1.91 -12.35 -6.02
N PRO A 115 0.79 -12.22 -6.75
CA PRO A 115 -0.34 -13.11 -6.61
C PRO A 115 0.13 -14.46 -7.11
N THR A 116 0.41 -15.36 -6.17
CA THR A 116 0.64 -16.76 -6.51
C THR A 116 -0.66 -17.50 -6.23
N SER A 117 -1.12 -18.37 -7.13
CA SER A 117 -2.03 -19.43 -6.72
C SER A 117 -1.29 -20.25 -5.68
N MET A 118 -1.63 -20.10 -4.40
CA MET A 118 -0.91 -20.81 -3.34
C MET A 118 -1.86 -21.47 -2.36
N ASP A 119 -1.60 -22.76 -2.14
CA ASP A 119 -2.29 -23.65 -1.23
C ASP A 119 -2.39 -23.10 0.20
N GLN A 120 -3.40 -23.65 0.88
CA GLN A 120 -3.93 -23.33 2.20
C GLN A 120 -2.91 -23.29 3.37
N ALA A 121 -1.61 -23.55 3.14
CA ALA A 121 -0.67 -23.93 4.21
C ALA A 121 0.13 -22.79 4.86
N ILE A 122 0.18 -21.57 4.30
CA ILE A 122 0.89 -20.42 4.90
C ILE A 122 -0.10 -19.52 5.67
N ARG A 123 -1.05 -20.12 6.42
CA ARG A 123 -2.25 -19.41 6.91
C ARG A 123 -2.13 -18.73 8.27
N ASP A 124 -1.15 -19.08 9.10
CA ASP A 124 -1.26 -18.76 10.54
C ASP A 124 -0.17 -17.82 11.10
N ALA A 125 0.67 -17.20 10.28
CA ALA A 125 1.75 -16.35 10.80
C ALA A 125 1.44 -14.84 10.73
N LEU A 126 0.98 -14.32 11.88
CA LEU A 126 1.29 -12.98 12.39
C LEU A 126 0.56 -11.77 11.77
N VAL A 127 -0.78 -11.74 11.87
CA VAL A 127 -1.50 -10.47 11.98
C VAL A 127 -1.97 -10.31 13.43
N PRO A 128 -1.46 -9.33 14.19
CA PRO A 128 -2.05 -8.98 15.48
C PRO A 128 -3.54 -8.64 15.26
N ARG A 129 -4.45 -9.39 15.90
CA ARG A 129 -5.89 -9.32 15.64
C ARG A 129 -6.49 -7.94 15.92
N ASP A 130 -5.80 -7.09 16.68
CA ASP A 130 -6.29 -5.81 17.16
C ASP A 130 -5.72 -4.58 16.43
N ILE A 131 -5.02 -4.75 15.30
CA ILE A 131 -4.55 -3.61 14.50
C ILE A 131 -5.70 -3.06 13.65
N ALA A 132 -6.10 -1.82 13.92
CA ALA A 132 -7.04 -1.09 13.07
C ALA A 132 -6.43 -0.92 11.66
N LEU A 133 -7.11 -1.44 10.64
CA LEU A 133 -6.74 -1.24 9.24
C LEU A 133 -7.16 0.15 8.76
N ALA A 134 -6.39 0.74 7.84
CA ALA A 134 -6.82 1.93 7.12
C ALA A 134 -7.78 1.53 6.00
N THR A 135 -8.91 2.22 5.93
CA THR A 135 -10.00 1.99 4.96
C THR A 135 -10.42 3.32 4.38
N ASP A 136 -11.18 3.35 3.30
CA ASP A 136 -11.68 4.62 2.76
C ASP A 136 -12.60 5.38 3.76
N ASP A 137 -13.33 4.65 4.62
CA ASP A 137 -14.14 5.23 5.71
C ASP A 137 -13.28 5.70 6.91
N TRP A 138 -12.03 5.25 6.99
CA TRP A 138 -11.06 5.67 8.01
C TRP A 138 -9.64 5.67 7.41
N PRO A 139 -9.27 6.68 6.59
CA PRO A 139 -8.05 6.68 5.80
C PRO A 139 -6.87 7.20 6.63
N GLN A 140 -6.75 6.78 7.88
CA GLN A 140 -5.79 7.32 8.85
C GLN A 140 -4.59 6.39 9.01
N PHE A 141 -3.94 6.08 7.89
CA PHE A 141 -2.78 5.18 7.87
C PHE A 141 -1.68 5.63 8.84
N TYR A 142 -1.50 6.94 9.02
CA TYR A 142 -0.48 7.53 9.88
C TYR A 142 -0.91 7.80 11.34
N LEU A 143 -2.17 7.53 11.71
CA LEU A 143 -2.61 7.63 13.11
C LEU A 143 -2.60 6.26 13.75
N ARG A 144 -1.91 6.13 14.89
CA ARG A 144 -1.85 4.86 15.63
C ARG A 144 -3.25 4.41 16.04
N ASP A 145 -4.01 5.31 16.65
CA ASP A 145 -5.31 5.03 17.25
C ASP A 145 -6.43 5.81 16.53
N ARG A 146 -7.67 5.30 16.62
CA ARG A 146 -8.86 5.99 16.12
C ARG A 146 -9.14 7.20 17.00
N MET A 147 -8.58 8.34 16.63
CA MET A 147 -8.77 9.60 17.33
C MET A 147 -8.94 10.76 16.35
N ILE A 148 -9.72 11.76 16.75
CA ILE A 148 -9.71 13.07 16.13
C ILE A 148 -8.57 13.84 16.81
N PRO A 149 -7.53 14.30 16.07
CA PRO A 149 -6.51 15.15 16.66
C PRO A 149 -7.17 16.37 17.31
N GLY A 150 -6.80 16.65 18.57
CA GLY A 150 -7.33 17.81 19.28
C GLY A 150 -6.93 19.12 18.57
N PRO A 151 -7.75 20.17 18.65
CA PRO A 151 -7.38 21.48 18.12
C PRO A 151 -6.34 22.12 19.04
N TYR A 152 -5.06 21.82 18.79
CA TYR A 152 -3.86 22.40 19.43
C TYR A 152 -3.75 22.31 20.96
#